data_AF-A0AAE0Q799-F1
#
_entry.id   AF-A0AAE0Q799-F1
#
_cell.length_a   1.000
_cell.length_b   1.000
_cell.length_c   1.000
_cell.angle_alpha   90.00
_cell.angle_beta   90.00
_cell.angle_gamma   90.00
#
_symmetry.space_group_name_H-M   'P 1'
#
loop_
_entity.id
_entity.type
_entity.pdbx_description
1 polymer ?
#
loop_
_entity_poly.entity_id
_entity_poly.type
_entity_poly.pdbx_seq_one_letter_code
_entity_poly.pdbx_strand_id
1 'polypeptide(L)'
;MTAFASVSQPELEMELDDIADKDIWVSKFKHLTANVEDVARQKAILAQNHKWSDIENLPKPDKLVFETWNAIPDTYINMKKHAFGVLSDLRIHIRM
;
A
#
# COMPACT_ATOMS: atom_id res chain seq x y z
N MET A 1 43.96 -4.88 -9.39
CA MET A 1 43.00 -5.99 -9.60
C MET A 1 41.89 -5.81 -8.59
N THR A 2 40.73 -5.31 -9.03
CA THR A 2 39.51 -5.32 -8.21
C THR A 2 39.00 -6.76 -8.19
N ALA A 3 39.05 -7.38 -7.02
CA ALA A 3 38.43 -8.68 -6.81
C ALA A 3 36.92 -8.49 -6.94
N PHE A 4 36.32 -9.00 -8.01
CA PHE A 4 34.89 -9.23 -8.02
C PHE A 4 34.64 -10.29 -6.94
N ALA A 5 34.00 -9.89 -5.84
CA ALA A 5 33.53 -10.84 -4.85
C ALA A 5 32.69 -11.89 -5.59
N SER A 6 33.04 -13.16 -5.47
CA SER A 6 32.24 -14.25 -6.02
C SER A 6 30.94 -14.28 -5.22
N VAL A 7 29.89 -13.64 -5.72
CA VAL A 7 28.57 -13.74 -5.11
C VAL A 7 28.14 -15.19 -5.21
N SER A 8 27.70 -15.75 -4.07
CA SER A 8 27.24 -17.13 -4.03
C SER A 8 25.87 -17.25 -4.72
N GLN A 9 25.61 -18.36 -5.39
CA GLN A 9 24.32 -18.58 -6.06
C GLN A 9 23.09 -18.39 -5.13
N PRO A 10 23.11 -18.86 -3.86
CA PRO A 10 21.99 -18.63 -2.93
C PRO A 10 21.76 -17.16 -2.57
N GLU A 11 22.83 -16.37 -2.54
CA GLU A 11 22.77 -14.93 -2.24
C GLU A 11 22.17 -14.16 -3.43
N LEU A 12 22.51 -14.55 -4.67
CA LEU A 12 21.86 -14.02 -5.86
C LEU A 12 20.38 -14.38 -5.93
N GLU A 13 20.02 -15.63 -5.61
CA GLU A 13 18.62 -16.09 -5.60
C GLU A 13 17.79 -15.30 -4.58
N MET A 14 18.30 -15.10 -3.37
CA MET A 14 17.65 -14.29 -2.33
C MET A 14 17.45 -12.83 -2.75
N GLU A 15 18.46 -12.19 -3.35
CA GLU A 15 18.34 -10.82 -3.85
C GLU A 15 17.34 -10.70 -5.01
N LEU A 16 17.27 -11.70 -5.89
CA LEU A 16 16.29 -11.74 -6.98
C LEU A 16 14.86 -11.89 -6.47
N ASP A 17 14.64 -12.74 -5.46
CA ASP A 17 13.35 -12.90 -4.81
C ASP A 17 12.90 -11.60 -4.12
N ASP A 18 13.80 -10.92 -3.40
CA ASP A 18 13.52 -9.62 -2.78
C ASP A 18 13.18 -8.53 -3.82
N ILE A 19 13.85 -8.52 -4.97
CA ILE A 19 13.55 -7.61 -6.08
C ILE A 19 12.16 -7.91 -6.67
N ALA A 20 11.82 -9.18 -6.87
CA ALA A 20 10.52 -9.58 -7.41
C ALA A 20 9.39 -9.20 -6.45
N ASP A 21 9.56 -9.46 -5.15
CA ASP A 21 8.61 -9.06 -4.12
C ASP A 21 8.42 -7.54 -4.09
N LYS A 22 9.51 -6.77 -4.18
CA LYS A 22 9.46 -5.31 -4.25
C LYS A 22 8.64 -4.83 -5.46
N ASP A 23 8.85 -5.39 -6.65
CA ASP A 23 8.11 -4.99 -7.86
C ASP A 23 6.60 -5.27 -7.75
N ILE A 24 6.25 -6.44 -7.18
CA ILE A 24 4.86 -6.80 -6.86
C ILE A 24 4.24 -5.76 -5.93
N TRP A 25 4.93 -5.39 -4.84
CA TRP A 25 4.41 -4.43 -3.88
C TRP A 25 4.30 -3.02 -4.44
N VAL A 26 5.28 -2.55 -5.22
CA VAL A 26 5.20 -1.26 -5.92
C VAL A 26 3.97 -1.21 -6.82
N SER A 27 3.71 -2.28 -7.58
CA SER A 27 2.54 -2.38 -8.45
C SER A 27 1.23 -2.39 -7.67
N LYS A 28 1.15 -3.14 -6.57
CA LYS A 28 -0.02 -3.15 -5.67
C LYS A 28 -0.30 -1.76 -5.07
N PHE A 29 0.73 -1.05 -4.63
CA PHE A 29 0.58 0.30 -4.07
C PHE A 29 0.14 1.33 -5.12
N LYS A 30 0.67 1.25 -6.35
CA LYS A 30 0.17 2.08 -7.46
C LYS A 30 -1.32 1.84 -7.72
N HIS A 31 -1.74 0.59 -7.71
CA HIS A 31 -3.15 0.24 -7.88
C HIS A 31 -4.02 0.74 -6.72
N LEU A 32 -3.54 0.63 -5.47
CA LEU A 32 -4.21 1.20 -4.31
C LEU A 32 -4.42 2.72 -4.46
N THR A 33 -3.38 3.46 -4.87
CA THR A 33 -3.49 4.90 -5.11
C THR A 33 -4.59 5.21 -6.13
N ALA A 34 -4.58 4.52 -7.27
CA ALA A 34 -5.60 4.70 -8.31
C ALA A 34 -7.02 4.39 -7.80
N ASN A 35 -7.18 3.34 -7.00
CA ASN A 35 -8.47 2.95 -6.41
C ASN A 35 -8.99 3.99 -5.42
N VAL A 36 -8.11 4.53 -4.55
CA VAL A 36 -8.49 5.58 -3.59
C VAL A 36 -8.91 6.85 -4.31
N GLU A 37 -8.17 7.26 -5.35
CA GLU A 37 -8.54 8.40 -6.19
C GLU A 37 -9.87 8.16 -6.92
N ASP A 38 -10.12 6.93 -7.39
CA ASP A 38 -11.36 6.60 -8.08
C ASP A 38 -12.57 6.68 -7.15
N VAL A 39 -12.46 6.15 -5.93
CA VAL A 39 -13.48 6.30 -4.90
C VAL A 39 -13.77 7.78 -4.62
N ALA A 40 -12.73 8.63 -4.57
CA ALA A 40 -12.91 10.07 -4.36
C ALA A 40 -13.68 10.73 -5.53
N ARG A 41 -13.33 10.38 -6.77
CA ARG A 41 -14.03 10.85 -7.98
C ARG A 41 -15.49 10.40 -8.01
N GLN A 42 -15.75 9.11 -7.76
CA GLN A 42 -17.10 8.56 -7.71
C GLN A 42 -17.94 9.22 -6.61
N LYS A 43 -17.36 9.42 -5.42
CA LYS A 43 -18.02 10.12 -4.32
C LYS A 43 -18.44 11.54 -4.73
N ALA A 44 -17.57 12.28 -5.41
CA ALA A 44 -17.89 13.63 -5.89
C ALA A 44 -19.04 13.63 -6.91
N ILE A 45 -19.02 12.69 -7.87
CA ILE A 45 -20.09 12.53 -8.88
C ILE A 45 -21.44 12.18 -8.22
N LEU A 46 -21.44 11.25 -7.27
CA LEU A 46 -22.67 10.86 -6.57
C LEU A 46 -23.20 11.99 -5.68
N ALA A 47 -22.31 12.76 -5.05
CA ALA A 47 -22.70 13.91 -4.22
C ALA A 47 -23.33 15.01 -5.07
N GLN A 48 -22.77 15.30 -6.26
CA GLN A 48 -23.36 16.23 -7.23
C GLN A 48 -24.77 15.80 -7.67
N ASN A 49 -25.03 14.49 -7.73
CA ASN A 49 -26.32 13.92 -8.09
C ASN A 49 -27.23 13.64 -6.88
N HIS A 50 -26.86 14.09 -5.67
CA HIS A 50 -27.61 13.85 -4.42
C HIS A 50 -27.88 12.37 -4.08
N LYS A 51 -27.02 11.46 -4.54
CA LYS A 51 -27.12 10.01 -4.32
C LYS A 51 -26.41 9.57 -3.05
N TRP A 52 -26.89 10.03 -1.90
CA TRP A 52 -26.22 9.82 -0.60
C TRP A 52 -26.13 8.35 -0.19
N SER A 53 -27.20 7.57 -0.42
CA SER A 53 -27.21 6.13 -0.12
C SER A 53 -26.17 5.35 -0.92
N ASP A 54 -25.89 5.76 -2.17
CA ASP A 54 -24.87 5.12 -3.00
C ASP A 54 -23.45 5.45 -2.51
N ILE A 55 -23.24 6.65 -1.94
CA ILE A 55 -21.96 7.03 -1.33
C ILE A 55 -21.65 6.17 -0.10
N GLU A 56 -22.67 5.79 0.68
CA GLU A 56 -22.48 4.91 1.84
C GLU A 56 -21.95 3.54 1.44
N ASN A 57 -22.36 3.06 0.25
CA ASN A 57 -21.95 1.78 -0.34
C ASN A 57 -20.55 1.80 -0.99
N LEU A 58 -19.95 2.98 -1.22
CA LEU A 58 -18.61 3.05 -1.78
C LEU A 58 -17.58 2.41 -0.83
N PRO A 59 -16.54 1.74 -1.38
CA PRO A 59 -15.42 1.24 -0.59
C PRO A 59 -14.82 2.36 0.27
N LYS A 60 -14.52 2.06 1.54
CA LYS A 60 -13.89 3.04 2.42
C LYS A 60 -12.39 3.10 2.10
N PRO A 61 -11.81 4.28 1.79
CA PRO A 61 -10.38 4.41 1.51
C PRO A 61 -9.49 3.80 2.61
N ASP A 62 -9.82 4.05 3.88
CA ASP A 62 -9.12 3.47 5.04
C ASP A 62 -9.07 1.94 4.99
N LYS A 63 -10.17 1.30 4.57
CA LYS A 63 -10.27 -0.16 4.48
C LYS A 63 -9.37 -0.68 3.36
N LEU A 64 -9.39 -0.05 2.18
CA LEU A 64 -8.53 -0.41 1.04
C LEU A 64 -7.04 -0.30 1.40
N VAL A 65 -6.67 0.79 2.10
CA VAL A 65 -5.30 1.00 2.58
C VAL A 65 -4.92 -0.08 3.59
N PHE A 66 -5.75 -0.31 4.59
CA PHE A 66 -5.49 -1.31 5.62
C PHE A 66 -5.32 -2.72 5.06
N GLU A 67 -6.21 -3.16 4.17
CA GLU A 67 -6.15 -4.49 3.54
C GLU A 67 -4.88 -4.67 2.71
N THR A 68 -4.48 -3.65 1.95
CA THR A 68 -3.25 -3.69 1.14
C THR A 68 -2.00 -3.81 2.02
N TRP A 69 -1.91 -3.03 3.10
CA TRP A 69 -0.79 -3.09 4.03
C TRP A 69 -0.76 -4.41 4.82
N ASN A 70 -1.91 -4.95 5.19
CA ASN A 70 -2.01 -6.21 5.93
C ASN A 70 -1.60 -7.42 5.08
N ALA A 71 -1.75 -7.33 3.75
CA ALA A 71 -1.36 -8.37 2.82
C ALA A 71 0.16 -8.50 2.60
N ILE A 72 0.97 -7.52 3.02
CA ILE A 72 2.43 -7.62 2.95
C ILE A 72 2.88 -8.84 3.78
N PRO A 73 3.90 -9.62 3.39
CA PRO A 73 4.39 -10.71 4.22
C PRO A 73 4.94 -10.22 5.57
N ASP A 74 4.87 -11.07 6.60
CA ASP A 74 5.39 -10.74 7.93
C ASP A 74 6.93 -10.72 8.00
N THR A 75 7.61 -11.21 6.96
CA THR A 75 9.06 -10.95 6.77
C THR A 75 9.37 -9.45 6.78
N TYR A 76 8.42 -8.60 6.39
CA TYR A 76 8.54 -7.14 6.42
C TYR A 76 7.84 -6.48 7.63
N ILE A 77 7.63 -7.20 8.73
CA ILE A 77 6.85 -6.72 9.90
C ILE A 77 7.36 -5.40 10.50
N ASN A 78 8.67 -5.14 10.47
CA ASN A 78 9.24 -3.90 10.98
C ASN A 78 8.83 -2.69 10.13
N MET A 79 8.80 -2.85 8.81
CA MET A 79 8.30 -1.85 7.88
C MET A 79 6.80 -1.61 8.10
N LYS A 80 6.01 -2.69 8.23
CA LYS A 80 4.57 -2.58 8.55
C LYS A 80 4.33 -1.78 9.84
N LYS A 81 5.04 -2.11 10.92
CA LYS A 81 4.91 -1.41 12.22
C LYS A 81 5.21 0.08 12.10
N HIS A 82 6.26 0.45 11.36
CA HIS A 82 6.58 1.86 11.13
C HIS A 82 5.50 2.58 10.34
N ALA A 83 5.03 1.98 9.23
CA ALA A 83 3.97 2.55 8.41
C ALA A 83 2.65 2.72 9.19
N PHE A 84 2.24 1.70 9.95
CA PHE A 84 1.05 1.79 10.79
C PHE A 84 1.19 2.80 11.93
N GLY A 85 2.38 2.96 12.52
CA GLY A 85 2.65 4.02 13.48
C GLY A 85 2.40 5.41 12.88
N VAL A 86 3.01 5.70 11.73
CA VAL A 86 2.83 6.97 11.00
C VAL A 86 1.37 7.20 10.61
N LEU A 87 0.66 6.17 10.12
CA LEU A 87 -0.76 6.28 9.76
C LEU A 87 -1.66 6.53 10.97
N SER A 88 -1.34 5.91 12.11
CA SER A 88 -2.06 6.12 13.37
C SER A 88 -1.87 7.55 13.89
N ASP A 89 -0.64 8.05 13.81
CA ASP A 89 -0.29 9.41 14.22
C ASP A 89 -0.94 10.46 13.30
N LEU A 90 -0.94 10.24 11.99
CA LEU A 90 -1.61 11.12 11.03
C LEU A 90 -3.14 11.16 11.25
N ARG A 91 -3.74 10.01 11.59
CA ARG A 91 -5.18 9.92 11.92
C ARG A 91 -5.54 10.66 13.21
N ILE A 92 -4.62 10.78 14.18
CA ILE A 92 -4.81 11.61 15.38
C ILE A 92 -4.78 13.09 15.00
N HIS A 93 -3.92 13.50 14.06
CA HIS A 93 -3.78 14.90 13.65
C HIS A 93 -4.92 15.40 12.75
N ILE A 94 -5.56 14.55 11.94
CA ILE A 94 -6.70 14.94 11.07
C ILE A 94 -8.04 15.02 11.84
N ARG A 95 -8.10 14.50 13.07
CA ARG A 95 -9.30 14.52 13.93
C ARG A 95 -9.38 15.69 14.92
N MET A 96 -8.45 16.66 14.88
CA MET A 96 -8.52 17.90 15.67
C MET A 96 -9.05 19.07 14.84
#